data_AF-A0A9P6WKZ7-F1
#
_entry.id   AF-A0A9P6WKZ7-F1
#
_cell.length_a   1.000
_cell.length_b   1.000
_cell.length_c   1.000
_cell.angle_alpha   90.00
_cell.angle_beta   90.00
_cell.angle_gamma   90.00
#
_symmetry.space_group_name_H-M   'P 1'
#
loop_
_entity.id
_entity.type
_entity.pdbx_description
1 polymer ?
#
loop_
_entity_poly.entity_id
_entity_poly.type
_entity_poly.pdbx_seq_one_letter_code
_entity_poly.pdbx_strand_id
1 'polypeptide(L)'
;MSGKSRRESQIISEGHSRAAALPILTDQLTQVQQYGAISSIPISDQDSLIQRRRASSMLSARARKLHLASSSVKNGQYQPIDTTISTEIEMMLKSSIPLIVTLLLQYSLTVSAVFFVGNLGSNELAAVSLSNLLANISSFGLIEGIASSLSTLCPQAYGRKEYKMVGLHSLRCFIMLMILFIPIYLFWTVGAYPLLSSVITEVEACKLAAKYLNILIWSVPGFITFEVLKQYLQAQGIFHASTVVLIICAPFNFILTYLLVWNKYIGIGFIGAPTAVAITNTIMALMLLFYSCFINGYQCWCGFSMEIFKNWSRALNLAGPGILMIEAEWLAFEIISFASSRFGTESLAAQSIVSTVCVTIYQIPFAVSIAGSTRIAWFIGSASKNAAIISTKAAIYLSVAFGTVNCIGLTLSASKIAYVFSKDLDVIKLAAKVLIIGAIYQIPDCMACVLGGILRGQGRQYIGGWLNLISYYVLSLPVAYVFGFTLNFKLFGLWIGMIVALVFVSSCELYFVITSNWDIIIKDSLVEDLDAEMIDSNNDNAIHDDTLSLRPSRSIGSLIDHNLLSPTISSPVIDPVDSSLHI
;
A
#
# COMPACT_ATOMS: atom_id res chain seq x y z
N MET A 1 5.97 15.10 87.49
CA MET A 1 6.06 16.57 87.31
C MET A 1 6.18 16.88 85.83
N SER A 2 5.25 17.69 85.30
CA SER A 2 5.25 18.54 84.08
C SER A 2 6.26 18.19 82.95
N GLY A 3 5.85 17.93 81.69
CA GLY A 3 5.32 18.93 80.73
C GLY A 3 6.41 19.96 80.37
N LYS A 4 6.82 20.26 79.13
CA LYS A 4 6.15 20.53 77.84
C LYS A 4 7.27 20.61 76.77
N SER A 5 7.14 20.02 75.58
CA SER A 5 6.57 20.58 74.33
C SER A 5 7.41 21.63 73.56
N ARG A 6 7.75 21.23 72.32
CA ARG A 6 7.58 21.92 71.03
C ARG A 6 8.56 23.03 70.55
N ARG A 7 9.01 22.75 69.32
CA ARG A 7 9.24 23.61 68.13
C ARG A 7 10.51 24.47 68.13
N GLU A 8 11.50 24.06 67.32
CA GLU A 8 11.74 24.56 65.96
C GLU A 8 12.87 23.74 65.30
N SER A 9 12.69 23.39 64.03
CA SER A 9 13.61 22.61 63.20
C SER A 9 13.89 23.40 61.92
N GLN A 10 15.14 23.84 61.76
CA GLN A 10 15.72 24.52 60.58
C GLN A 10 17.15 23.94 60.42
N ILE A 11 17.38 22.98 59.51
CA ILE A 11 17.84 23.07 58.10
C ILE A 11 19.37 23.35 57.97
N ILE A 12 20.01 22.52 57.10
CA ILE A 12 21.35 22.54 56.45
C ILE A 12 22.41 21.67 57.18
N SER A 13 23.04 20.61 56.64
CA SER A 13 23.33 20.21 55.25
C SER A 13 23.57 18.68 55.15
N GLU A 14 22.86 18.03 54.22
CA GLU A 14 23.03 16.64 53.76
C GLU A 14 24.13 16.49 52.69
N GLY A 15 24.61 15.26 52.44
CA GLY A 15 25.41 15.00 51.25
C GLY A 15 26.07 13.63 51.06
N HIS A 16 25.47 12.51 51.49
CA HIS A 16 25.80 11.18 50.94
C HIS A 16 24.83 10.87 49.80
N SER A 17 25.34 10.37 48.67
CA SER A 17 24.70 9.54 47.63
C SER A 17 24.89 10.06 46.19
N ARG A 18 25.87 9.48 45.47
CA ARG A 18 25.97 9.52 44.01
C ARG A 18 26.32 8.13 43.50
N ALA A 19 25.31 7.30 43.28
CA ALA A 19 25.39 6.03 42.56
C ALA A 19 24.06 5.75 41.85
N ALA A 20 23.69 6.58 40.86
CA ALA A 20 22.47 6.38 40.06
C ALA A 20 22.49 7.07 38.67
N ALA A 21 23.67 7.24 38.04
CA ALA A 21 23.78 7.91 36.73
C ALA A 21 24.55 7.11 35.65
N LEU A 22 24.88 5.84 35.91
CA LEU A 22 25.75 5.06 35.02
C LEU A 22 25.12 4.39 33.77
N PRO A 23 23.82 4.04 33.68
CA PRO A 23 23.33 3.29 32.51
C PRO A 23 23.11 4.16 31.27
N ILE A 24 22.84 5.46 31.41
CA ILE A 24 22.55 6.35 30.26
C ILE A 24 23.85 6.84 29.59
N LEU A 25 24.88 7.13 30.39
CA LEU A 25 26.20 7.54 29.90
C LEU A 25 26.97 6.39 29.25
N THR A 26 26.82 5.16 29.75
CA THR A 26 27.39 3.98 29.08
C THR A 26 26.72 3.71 27.74
N ASP A 27 25.40 3.83 27.63
CA ASP A 27 24.69 3.65 26.35
C ASP A 27 25.10 4.72 25.32
N GLN A 28 25.25 5.97 25.75
CA GLN A 28 25.73 7.06 24.88
C GLN A 28 27.19 6.87 24.45
N LEU A 29 28.08 6.47 25.37
CA LEU A 29 29.49 6.19 25.03
C LEU A 29 29.64 4.97 24.10
N THR A 30 28.82 3.94 24.29
CA THR A 30 28.79 2.75 23.42
C THR A 30 28.27 3.12 22.03
N GLN A 31 27.24 3.98 21.94
CA GLN A 31 26.75 4.51 20.67
C GLN A 31 27.80 5.36 19.96
N VAL A 32 28.49 6.27 20.65
CA VAL A 32 29.54 7.12 20.07
C VAL A 32 30.73 6.28 19.57
N GLN A 33 31.15 5.25 20.31
CA GLN A 33 32.18 4.30 19.85
C GLN A 33 31.72 3.49 18.64
N GLN A 34 30.46 3.05 18.59
CA GLN A 34 29.90 2.37 17.42
C GLN A 34 29.81 3.29 16.20
N TYR A 35 29.43 4.56 16.38
CA TYR A 35 29.41 5.54 15.29
C TYR A 35 30.82 5.81 14.72
N GLY A 36 31.83 5.91 15.58
CA GLY A 36 33.24 6.01 15.16
C GLY A 36 33.74 4.76 14.41
N ALA A 37 33.19 3.59 14.70
CA ALA A 37 33.50 2.35 13.97
C ALA A 37 32.73 2.23 12.64
N ILE A 38 31.60 2.93 12.46
CA ILE A 38 30.85 2.95 11.20
C ILE A 38 31.55 3.83 10.16
N SER A 39 32.12 4.97 10.58
CA SER A 39 32.80 5.90 9.68
C SER A 39 34.12 5.36 9.12
N SER A 40 34.73 4.35 9.78
CA SER A 40 36.01 3.76 9.37
C SER A 40 35.92 2.67 8.29
N ILE A 41 34.71 2.20 7.95
CA ILE A 41 34.52 1.20 6.87
C ILE A 41 34.70 1.90 5.51
N PRO A 42 35.53 1.44 4.56
CA PRO A 42 35.69 2.09 3.24
C PRO A 42 34.38 2.14 2.41
N ILE A 43 34.24 3.07 1.45
CA ILE A 43 33.06 3.19 0.55
C ILE A 43 33.30 2.49 -0.80
N SER A 44 34.50 1.96 -1.04
CA SER A 44 34.92 1.52 -2.38
C SER A 44 34.26 0.24 -2.90
N ASP A 45 33.68 -0.61 -2.03
CA ASP A 45 33.18 -1.94 -2.40
C ASP A 45 31.73 -2.20 -1.93
N GLN A 46 30.99 -3.01 -2.69
CA GLN A 46 29.59 -3.36 -2.38
C GLN A 46 29.43 -4.03 -1.00
N ASP A 47 30.39 -4.86 -0.60
CA ASP A 47 30.38 -5.51 0.71
C ASP A 47 30.58 -4.51 1.86
N SER A 48 31.40 -3.48 1.65
CA SER A 48 31.65 -2.47 2.68
C SER A 48 30.44 -1.55 2.88
N LEU A 49 29.70 -1.24 1.80
CA LEU A 49 28.40 -0.56 1.86
C LEU A 49 27.36 -1.37 2.65
N ILE A 50 27.24 -2.67 2.37
CA ILE A 50 26.32 -3.55 3.10
C ILE A 50 26.67 -3.58 4.60
N GLN A 51 27.95 -3.63 4.95
CA GLN A 51 28.40 -3.63 6.35
C GLN A 51 28.08 -2.32 7.08
N ARG A 52 28.32 -1.16 6.45
CA ARG A 52 27.91 0.15 6.99
C ARG A 52 26.42 0.23 7.24
N ARG A 53 25.62 -0.23 6.27
CA ARG A 53 24.16 -0.31 6.40
C ARG A 53 23.81 -1.16 7.62
N ARG A 54 24.27 -2.40 7.73
CA ARG A 54 23.90 -3.27 8.87
C ARG A 54 24.28 -2.68 10.23
N ALA A 55 25.41 -1.99 10.31
CA ALA A 55 25.79 -1.27 11.52
C ALA A 55 24.77 -0.19 11.91
N SER A 56 24.34 0.65 10.95
CA SER A 56 23.37 1.72 11.22
C SER A 56 21.99 1.22 11.65
N SER A 57 21.61 -0.03 11.32
CA SER A 57 20.33 -0.57 11.82
C SER A 57 20.33 -0.83 13.30
N MET A 58 21.47 -1.24 13.86
CA MET A 58 21.52 -1.58 15.28
C MET A 58 21.29 -0.38 16.17
N LEU A 59 21.56 0.82 15.66
CA LEU A 59 21.35 2.09 16.36
C LEU A 59 19.90 2.59 16.24
N SER A 60 19.14 2.15 15.22
CA SER A 60 17.77 2.60 14.97
C SER A 60 16.75 1.84 15.83
N ALA A 61 16.12 2.54 16.78
CA ALA A 61 15.01 2.00 17.58
C ALA A 61 13.83 1.54 16.71
N ARG A 62 13.58 2.23 15.60
CA ARG A 62 12.53 1.89 14.64
C ARG A 62 12.85 0.62 13.86
N ALA A 63 14.11 0.46 13.42
CA ALA A 63 14.56 -0.78 12.79
C ALA A 63 14.44 -1.97 13.76
N ARG A 64 14.76 -1.79 15.05
CA ARG A 64 14.53 -2.83 16.07
C ARG A 64 13.05 -3.18 16.24
N LYS A 65 12.16 -2.19 16.34
CA LYS A 65 10.70 -2.41 16.45
C LYS A 65 10.13 -3.18 15.25
N LEU A 66 10.68 -2.93 14.07
CA LEU A 66 10.32 -3.63 12.84
C LEU A 66 11.12 -4.93 12.64
N HIS A 67 11.95 -5.39 13.58
CA HIS A 67 12.84 -6.56 13.39
C HIS A 67 13.65 -6.49 12.08
N LEU A 68 14.12 -5.28 11.75
CA LEU A 68 15.04 -4.99 10.65
C LEU A 68 16.47 -4.69 11.17
N ALA A 69 16.73 -4.98 12.44
CA ALA A 69 18.03 -4.79 13.04
C ALA A 69 18.88 -6.06 12.97
N SER A 70 20.14 -5.90 12.53
CA SER A 70 21.16 -6.94 12.68
C SER A 70 21.23 -7.36 14.15
N SER A 71 21.24 -8.67 14.40
CA SER A 71 21.20 -9.24 15.75
C SER A 71 22.59 -9.57 16.30
N SER A 72 23.63 -9.66 15.47
CA SER A 72 24.94 -10.15 15.88
C SER A 72 26.10 -9.61 15.02
N VAL A 73 27.27 -9.50 15.63
CA VAL A 73 28.56 -9.26 14.97
C VAL A 73 29.41 -10.51 15.14
N LYS A 74 29.88 -11.11 14.05
CA LYS A 74 30.81 -12.24 14.07
C LYS A 74 32.05 -11.89 13.25
N ASN A 75 33.24 -12.13 13.81
CA ASN A 75 34.53 -11.84 13.16
C ASN A 75 34.64 -10.40 12.61
N GLY A 76 34.10 -9.41 13.34
CA GLY A 76 34.10 -8.01 12.91
C GLY A 76 33.09 -7.66 11.80
N GLN A 77 32.28 -8.62 11.34
CA GLN A 77 31.24 -8.41 10.32
C GLN A 77 29.84 -8.48 10.92
N TYR A 78 29.02 -7.48 10.59
CA TYR A 78 27.60 -7.44 10.89
C TYR A 78 26.85 -8.49 10.08
N GLN A 79 26.12 -9.35 10.79
CA GLN A 79 25.40 -10.46 10.20
C GLN A 79 24.13 -9.99 9.48
N PRO A 80 23.68 -10.73 8.44
CA PRO A 80 22.36 -10.50 7.86
C PRO A 80 21.26 -10.63 8.92
N ILE A 81 20.12 -10.02 8.66
CA ILE A 81 18.97 -10.12 9.55
C ILE A 81 18.45 -11.56 9.50
N ASP A 82 18.24 -12.16 10.67
CA ASP A 82 17.67 -13.48 10.83
C ASP A 82 16.27 -13.38 11.42
N THR A 83 15.34 -14.21 10.91
CA THR A 83 13.95 -14.25 11.34
C THR A 83 13.41 -15.67 11.38
N THR A 84 12.24 -15.85 11.98
CA THR A 84 11.54 -17.15 12.03
C THR A 84 10.17 -17.03 11.38
N ILE A 85 9.62 -18.15 10.90
CA ILE A 85 8.30 -18.18 10.26
C ILE A 85 7.21 -17.64 11.19
N SER A 86 7.24 -18.00 12.49
CA SER A 86 6.25 -17.52 13.46
C SER A 86 6.29 -16.00 13.62
N THR A 87 7.48 -15.42 13.72
CA THR A 87 7.65 -13.97 13.85
C THR A 87 7.16 -13.24 12.60
N GLU A 88 7.47 -13.77 11.42
CA GLU A 88 7.04 -13.17 10.16
C GLU A 88 5.51 -13.24 9.98
N ILE A 89 4.87 -14.38 10.32
CA ILE A 89 3.40 -14.50 10.31
C ILE A 89 2.77 -13.48 11.27
N GLU A 90 3.28 -13.38 12.50
CA GLU A 90 2.75 -12.43 13.49
C GLU A 90 2.86 -10.99 13.00
N MET A 91 4.00 -10.61 12.41
CA MET A 91 4.20 -9.27 11.86
C MET A 91 3.28 -8.98 10.67
N MET A 92 3.16 -9.92 9.72
CA MET A 92 2.27 -9.76 8.58
C MET A 92 0.82 -9.61 9.03
N LEU A 93 0.36 -10.42 9.99
CA LEU A 93 -0.99 -10.32 10.55
C LEU A 93 -1.22 -8.97 11.25
N LYS A 94 -0.30 -8.54 12.12
CA LYS A 94 -0.40 -7.25 12.83
C LYS A 94 -0.46 -6.08 11.87
N SER A 95 0.31 -6.11 10.78
CA SER A 95 0.31 -5.07 9.74
C SER A 95 -0.91 -5.14 8.83
N SER A 96 -1.47 -6.32 8.61
CA SER A 96 -2.62 -6.51 7.70
C SER A 96 -3.93 -6.04 8.30
N ILE A 97 -4.16 -6.20 9.61
CA ILE A 97 -5.42 -5.78 10.27
C ILE A 97 -5.81 -4.33 9.97
N PRO A 98 -4.95 -3.30 10.18
CA PRO A 98 -5.30 -1.93 9.83
C PRO A 98 -5.52 -1.74 8.33
N LEU A 99 -4.80 -2.48 7.47
CA LEU A 99 -4.98 -2.42 6.03
C LEU A 99 -6.34 -2.99 5.59
N ILE A 100 -6.80 -4.09 6.19
CA ILE A 100 -8.13 -4.66 5.92
C ILE A 100 -9.20 -3.61 6.21
N VAL A 101 -9.12 -2.96 7.38
CA VAL A 101 -10.06 -1.89 7.76
C VAL A 101 -9.96 -0.71 6.78
N THR A 102 -8.75 -0.32 6.40
CA THR A 102 -8.49 0.75 5.41
C THR A 102 -9.22 0.43 4.09
N LEU A 103 -8.99 -0.75 3.53
CA LEU A 103 -9.53 -1.15 2.24
C LEU A 103 -11.06 -1.26 2.26
N LEU A 104 -11.64 -1.83 3.33
CA LEU A 104 -13.09 -1.91 3.50
C LEU A 104 -13.73 -0.52 3.63
N LEU A 105 -13.14 0.39 4.41
CA LEU A 105 -13.64 1.75 4.55
C LEU A 105 -13.50 2.54 3.24
N GLN A 106 -12.43 2.33 2.48
CA GLN A 106 -12.25 2.96 1.18
C GLN A 106 -13.31 2.46 0.18
N TYR A 107 -13.60 1.15 0.16
CA TYR A 107 -14.66 0.58 -0.66
C TYR A 107 -16.07 1.08 -0.26
N SER A 108 -16.29 1.39 1.02
CA SER A 108 -17.58 1.88 1.52
C SER A 108 -18.04 3.20 0.88
N LEU A 109 -17.11 4.01 0.36
CA LEU A 109 -17.42 5.26 -0.36
C LEU A 109 -18.26 4.98 -1.61
N THR A 110 -17.85 3.99 -2.40
CA THR A 110 -18.56 3.56 -3.61
C THR A 110 -19.90 2.93 -3.27
N VAL A 111 -19.95 2.10 -2.22
CA VAL A 111 -21.20 1.49 -1.74
C VAL A 111 -22.21 2.55 -1.30
N SER A 112 -21.74 3.58 -0.58
CA SER A 112 -22.58 4.69 -0.14
C SER A 112 -23.20 5.42 -1.34
N ALA A 113 -22.38 5.76 -2.34
CA ALA A 113 -22.87 6.42 -3.56
C ALA A 113 -23.96 5.61 -4.28
N VAL A 114 -23.75 4.29 -4.45
CA VAL A 114 -24.74 3.39 -5.07
C VAL A 114 -26.02 3.32 -4.23
N PHE A 115 -25.91 3.20 -2.91
CA PHE A 115 -27.05 3.11 -2.01
C PHE A 115 -27.94 4.36 -2.05
N PHE A 116 -27.34 5.55 -1.93
CA PHE A 116 -28.11 6.80 -1.91
C PHE A 116 -28.76 7.10 -3.26
N VAL A 117 -28.04 6.86 -4.35
CA VAL A 117 -28.57 7.11 -5.71
C VAL A 117 -29.58 6.04 -6.13
N GLY A 118 -29.45 4.81 -5.65
CA GLY A 118 -30.38 3.73 -5.97
C GLY A 118 -31.83 3.98 -5.54
N ASN A 119 -32.04 4.85 -4.55
CA ASN A 119 -33.38 5.24 -4.11
C ASN A 119 -33.99 6.40 -4.95
N LEU A 120 -33.22 7.03 -5.84
CA LEU A 120 -33.74 8.07 -6.74
C LEU A 120 -34.52 7.47 -7.91
N GLY A 121 -34.07 6.32 -8.43
CA GLY A 121 -34.70 5.64 -9.54
C GLY A 121 -33.80 4.56 -10.16
N SER A 122 -34.39 3.73 -11.02
CA SER A 122 -33.68 2.65 -11.71
C SER A 122 -32.66 3.15 -12.71
N ASN A 123 -32.96 4.25 -13.42
CA ASN A 123 -32.10 4.81 -14.46
C ASN A 123 -30.85 5.44 -13.84
N GLU A 124 -31.02 6.10 -12.70
CA GLU A 124 -29.95 6.67 -11.88
C GLU A 124 -29.04 5.58 -11.30
N LEU A 125 -29.61 4.48 -10.79
CA LEU A 125 -28.84 3.35 -10.28
C LEU A 125 -27.99 2.71 -11.37
N ALA A 126 -28.58 2.48 -12.55
CA ALA A 126 -27.87 1.95 -13.71
C ALA A 126 -26.74 2.89 -14.14
N ALA A 127 -27.00 4.20 -14.16
CA ALA A 127 -26.01 5.21 -14.51
C ALA A 127 -24.82 5.26 -13.53
N VAL A 128 -25.06 5.22 -12.22
CA VAL A 128 -23.96 5.19 -11.22
C VAL A 128 -23.14 3.92 -11.34
N SER A 129 -23.80 2.77 -11.51
CA SER A 129 -23.11 1.48 -11.64
C SER A 129 -22.21 1.47 -12.88
N LEU A 130 -22.72 1.94 -14.01
CA LEU A 130 -21.97 2.08 -15.26
C LEU A 130 -20.81 3.07 -15.14
N SER A 131 -21.02 4.17 -14.42
CA SER A 131 -19.97 5.17 -14.17
C SER A 131 -18.87 4.60 -13.30
N ASN A 132 -19.21 3.90 -12.22
CA ASN A 132 -18.24 3.27 -11.33
C ASN A 132 -17.42 2.20 -12.05
N LEU A 133 -18.07 1.41 -12.91
CA LEU A 133 -17.39 0.42 -13.75
C LEU A 133 -16.36 1.09 -14.67
N LEU A 134 -16.79 2.12 -15.41
CA LEU A 134 -15.87 2.86 -16.28
C LEU A 134 -14.77 3.55 -15.45
N ALA A 135 -15.09 4.06 -14.27
CA ALA A 135 -14.15 4.73 -13.39
C ALA A 135 -13.07 3.79 -12.82
N ASN A 136 -13.48 2.58 -12.43
CA ASN A 136 -12.58 1.56 -11.92
C ASN A 136 -11.55 1.15 -12.99
N ILE A 137 -11.99 0.85 -14.22
CA ILE A 137 -11.10 0.39 -15.30
C ILE A 137 -10.26 1.52 -15.89
N SER A 138 -10.84 2.70 -16.12
CA SER A 138 -10.15 3.76 -16.86
C SER A 138 -9.36 4.74 -15.98
N SER A 139 -9.47 4.64 -14.65
CA SER A 139 -8.77 5.54 -13.72
C SER A 139 -8.25 4.83 -12.49
N PHE A 140 -9.12 4.33 -11.60
CA PHE A 140 -8.66 3.86 -10.28
C PHE A 140 -7.72 2.65 -10.37
N GLY A 141 -8.01 1.67 -11.21
CA GLY A 141 -7.15 0.52 -11.45
C GLY A 141 -5.82 0.91 -12.11
N LEU A 142 -5.82 1.84 -13.08
CA LEU A 142 -4.59 2.40 -13.67
C LEU A 142 -3.72 3.09 -12.62
N ILE A 143 -4.33 3.89 -11.75
CA ILE A 143 -3.63 4.62 -10.69
C ILE A 143 -3.02 3.62 -9.70
N GLU A 144 -3.79 2.64 -9.24
CA GLU A 144 -3.30 1.59 -8.34
C GLU A 144 -2.20 0.74 -9.00
N GLY A 145 -2.34 0.44 -10.29
CA GLY A 145 -1.38 -0.31 -11.09
C GLY A 145 -0.02 0.39 -11.17
N ILE A 146 -0.01 1.68 -11.47
CA ILE A 146 1.23 2.47 -11.50
C ILE A 146 1.78 2.67 -10.09
N ALA A 147 0.91 3.01 -9.13
CA ALA A 147 1.31 3.19 -7.74
C ALA A 147 1.93 1.91 -7.16
N SER A 148 1.53 0.72 -7.62
CA SER A 148 2.10 -0.57 -7.18
C SER A 148 3.62 -0.69 -7.40
N SER A 149 4.23 0.12 -8.27
CA SER A 149 5.68 0.23 -8.40
C SER A 149 6.35 0.73 -7.11
N LEU A 150 5.66 1.57 -6.32
CA LEU A 150 6.15 2.05 -5.03
C LEU A 150 6.21 0.92 -4.00
N SER A 151 5.40 -0.13 -4.13
CA SER A 151 5.47 -1.31 -3.25
C SER A 151 6.79 -2.09 -3.41
N THR A 152 7.54 -1.84 -4.49
CA THR A 152 8.92 -2.32 -4.67
C THR A 152 9.92 -1.26 -4.24
N LEU A 153 9.89 -0.10 -4.91
CA LEU A 153 10.95 0.90 -4.84
C LEU A 153 11.10 1.48 -3.43
N CYS A 154 9.98 1.87 -2.81
CA CYS A 154 10.01 2.54 -1.51
C CYS A 154 10.43 1.58 -0.38
N PRO A 155 9.84 0.38 -0.23
CA PRO A 155 10.31 -0.56 0.78
C PRO A 155 11.75 -1.06 0.53
N GLN A 156 12.19 -1.30 -0.71
CA GLN A 156 13.59 -1.69 -0.95
C GLN A 156 14.56 -0.57 -0.54
N ALA A 157 14.27 0.68 -0.92
CA ALA A 157 15.04 1.85 -0.47
C ALA A 157 15.03 2.02 1.05
N TYR A 158 13.88 1.79 1.70
CA TYR A 158 13.76 1.80 3.16
C TYR A 158 14.60 0.69 3.81
N GLY A 159 14.64 -0.51 3.22
CA GLY A 159 15.48 -1.63 3.65
C GLY A 159 16.97 -1.34 3.52
N ARG A 160 17.38 -0.62 2.46
CA ARG A 160 18.75 -0.09 2.27
C ARG A 160 19.08 1.06 3.22
N LYS A 161 18.06 1.69 3.83
CA LYS A 161 18.12 2.87 4.73
C LYS A 161 18.40 4.18 4.00
N GLU A 162 18.11 4.22 2.71
CA GLU A 162 18.05 5.45 1.93
C GLU A 162 16.70 6.13 2.14
N TYR A 163 16.46 6.67 3.33
CA TYR A 163 15.15 7.25 3.67
C TYR A 163 14.73 8.37 2.71
N LYS A 164 15.68 9.17 2.20
CA LYS A 164 15.38 10.21 1.20
C LYS A 164 14.91 9.62 -0.14
N MET A 165 15.44 8.48 -0.56
CA MET A 165 15.04 7.84 -1.83
C MET A 165 13.59 7.40 -1.78
N VAL A 166 13.08 7.00 -0.61
CA VAL A 166 11.65 6.70 -0.40
C VAL A 166 10.78 7.91 -0.77
N GLY A 167 11.11 9.10 -0.27
CA GLY A 167 10.39 10.33 -0.62
C GLY A 167 10.52 10.67 -2.11
N LEU A 168 11.71 10.52 -2.69
CA LEU A 168 11.97 10.82 -4.09
C LEU A 168 11.17 9.91 -5.03
N HIS A 169 11.14 8.60 -4.78
CA HIS A 169 10.35 7.66 -5.56
C HIS A 169 8.84 7.95 -5.46
N SER A 170 8.35 8.27 -4.26
CA SER A 170 6.95 8.66 -4.07
C SER A 170 6.59 9.93 -4.84
N LEU A 171 7.44 10.97 -4.81
CA LEU A 171 7.23 12.19 -5.59
C LEU A 171 7.28 11.94 -7.11
N ARG A 172 8.21 11.10 -7.58
CA ARG A 172 8.29 10.70 -8.99
C ARG A 172 6.98 10.04 -9.45
N CYS A 173 6.52 9.06 -8.69
CA CYS A 173 5.25 8.37 -8.99
C CYS A 173 4.05 9.32 -8.93
N PHE A 174 4.02 10.26 -7.97
CA PHE A 174 2.98 11.28 -7.89
C PHE A 174 2.92 12.13 -9.17
N ILE A 175 4.05 12.64 -9.65
CA ILE A 175 4.10 13.44 -10.89
C ILE A 175 3.67 12.60 -12.10
N MET A 176 4.13 11.34 -12.19
CA MET A 176 3.71 10.43 -13.27
C MET A 176 2.19 10.23 -13.29
N LEU A 177 1.57 10.02 -12.12
CA LEU A 177 0.12 9.87 -12.00
C LEU A 177 -0.63 11.17 -12.31
N MET A 178 -0.09 12.32 -11.93
CA MET A 178 -0.67 13.63 -12.28
C MET A 178 -0.59 13.92 -13.79
N ILE A 179 0.43 13.41 -14.49
CA ILE A 179 0.48 13.45 -15.96
C ILE A 179 -0.58 12.54 -16.55
N LEU A 180 -0.77 11.33 -16.02
CA LEU A 180 -1.82 10.39 -16.45
C LEU A 180 -3.24 10.93 -16.19
N PHE A 181 -3.42 11.75 -15.17
CA PHE A 181 -4.71 12.41 -14.92
C PHE A 181 -5.20 13.22 -16.12
N ILE A 182 -4.31 13.81 -16.94
CA ILE A 182 -4.68 14.62 -18.10
C ILE A 182 -5.47 13.83 -19.17
N PRO A 183 -4.97 12.69 -19.70
CA PRO A 183 -5.75 11.89 -20.63
C PRO A 183 -7.01 11.29 -19.99
N ILE A 184 -6.99 10.92 -18.70
CA ILE A 184 -8.20 10.45 -17.99
C ILE A 184 -9.27 11.55 -17.95
N TYR A 185 -8.86 12.79 -17.65
CA TYR A 185 -9.75 13.96 -17.64
C TYR A 185 -10.39 14.19 -19.00
N LEU A 186 -9.59 14.19 -20.08
CA LEU A 186 -10.11 14.35 -21.43
C LEU A 186 -11.06 13.20 -21.81
N PHE A 187 -10.70 11.97 -21.45
CA PHE A 187 -11.52 10.79 -21.72
C PHE A 187 -12.87 10.84 -21.00
N TRP A 188 -12.92 11.21 -19.72
CA TRP A 188 -14.18 11.27 -18.96
C TRP A 188 -15.07 12.43 -19.37
N THR A 189 -14.48 13.57 -19.75
CA THR A 189 -15.24 14.77 -20.09
C THR A 189 -15.81 14.74 -21.51
N VAL A 190 -15.02 14.26 -22.48
CA VAL A 190 -15.39 14.26 -23.90
C VAL A 190 -15.70 12.86 -24.43
N GLY A 191 -14.94 11.85 -24.00
CA GLY A 191 -14.99 10.49 -24.56
C GLY A 191 -15.99 9.53 -23.90
N ALA A 192 -16.42 9.80 -22.65
CA ALA A 192 -17.27 8.87 -21.90
C ALA A 192 -18.64 8.66 -22.56
N TYR A 193 -19.32 9.74 -22.96
CA TYR A 193 -20.65 9.62 -23.58
C TYR A 193 -20.63 8.85 -24.92
N PRO A 194 -19.76 9.21 -25.89
CA PRO A 194 -19.66 8.47 -27.15
C PRO A 194 -19.38 6.97 -26.94
N LEU A 195 -18.45 6.64 -26.02
CA LEU A 195 -18.12 5.25 -25.71
C LEU A 195 -19.34 4.52 -25.14
N LEU A 196 -19.98 5.08 -24.10
CA LEU A 196 -21.11 4.43 -23.45
C LEU A 196 -22.28 4.24 -24.42
N SER A 197 -22.57 5.23 -25.25
CA SER A 197 -23.63 5.15 -26.27
C SER A 197 -23.34 4.14 -27.38
N SER A 198 -22.08 3.77 -27.61
CA SER A 198 -21.70 2.78 -28.61
C SER A 198 -21.90 1.34 -28.12
N VAL A 199 -21.82 1.13 -26.81
CA VAL A 199 -21.92 -0.19 -26.17
C VAL A 199 -23.33 -0.43 -25.63
N ILE A 200 -23.99 0.61 -25.10
CA ILE A 200 -25.26 0.52 -24.39
C ILE A 200 -26.36 1.25 -25.16
N THR A 201 -27.50 0.59 -25.30
CA THR A 201 -28.65 1.08 -26.07
C THR A 201 -29.47 2.13 -25.32
N GLU A 202 -29.40 2.15 -23.98
CA GLU A 202 -30.18 3.05 -23.15
C GLU A 202 -29.54 4.45 -23.07
N VAL A 203 -30.06 5.36 -23.90
CA VAL A 203 -29.51 6.71 -24.07
C VAL A 203 -29.52 7.54 -22.79
N GLU A 204 -30.58 7.41 -21.98
CA GLU A 204 -30.72 8.20 -20.75
C GLU A 204 -29.69 7.80 -19.68
N ALA A 205 -29.51 6.49 -19.45
CA ALA A 205 -28.48 5.96 -18.56
C ALA A 205 -27.07 6.39 -19.00
N CYS A 206 -26.79 6.39 -20.32
CA CYS A 206 -25.51 6.85 -20.86
C CYS A 206 -25.25 8.35 -20.60
N LYS A 207 -26.27 9.21 -20.75
CA LYS A 207 -26.15 10.65 -20.46
C LYS A 207 -25.90 10.91 -18.97
N LEU A 208 -26.65 10.22 -18.10
CA LEU A 208 -26.49 10.33 -16.65
C LEU A 208 -25.11 9.82 -16.21
N ALA A 209 -24.64 8.72 -16.79
CA ALA A 209 -23.34 8.16 -16.45
C ALA A 209 -22.17 9.09 -16.86
N ALA A 210 -22.21 9.63 -18.08
CA ALA A 210 -21.23 10.62 -18.52
C ALA A 210 -21.25 11.88 -17.64
N LYS A 211 -22.44 12.32 -17.20
CA LYS A 211 -22.58 13.44 -16.26
C LYS A 211 -21.95 13.11 -14.90
N TYR A 212 -22.16 11.91 -14.38
CA TYR A 212 -21.54 11.45 -13.13
C TYR A 212 -20.01 11.49 -13.20
N LEU A 213 -19.43 10.94 -14.27
CA LEU A 213 -17.98 10.92 -14.50
C LEU A 213 -17.38 12.32 -14.61
N ASN A 214 -18.06 13.24 -15.30
CA ASN A 214 -17.67 14.65 -15.41
C ASN A 214 -17.48 15.35 -14.06
N ILE A 215 -18.19 14.91 -13.02
CA ILE A 215 -18.07 15.45 -11.67
C ILE A 215 -17.07 14.63 -10.84
N LEU A 216 -17.10 13.30 -11.00
CA LEU A 216 -16.21 12.38 -10.30
C LEU A 216 -14.73 12.64 -10.65
N ILE A 217 -14.43 13.19 -11.82
CA ILE A 217 -13.04 13.47 -12.25
C ILE A 217 -12.27 14.34 -11.25
N TRP A 218 -12.96 15.25 -10.56
CA TRP A 218 -12.35 16.10 -9.53
C TRP A 218 -11.92 15.33 -8.28
N SER A 219 -12.39 14.09 -8.10
CA SER A 219 -11.93 13.19 -7.05
C SER A 219 -10.55 12.58 -7.33
N VAL A 220 -10.13 12.53 -8.60
CA VAL A 220 -8.95 11.77 -9.03
C VAL A 220 -7.64 12.33 -8.48
N PRO A 221 -7.38 13.66 -8.49
CA PRO A 221 -6.16 14.19 -7.87
C PRO A 221 -6.05 13.90 -6.37
N GLY A 222 -7.18 13.95 -5.66
CA GLY A 222 -7.25 13.56 -4.25
C GLY A 222 -6.94 12.07 -4.05
N PHE A 223 -7.52 11.22 -4.88
CA PHE A 223 -7.26 9.79 -4.86
C PHE A 223 -5.78 9.46 -5.13
N ILE A 224 -5.17 10.06 -6.18
CA ILE A 224 -3.75 9.90 -6.50
C ILE A 224 -2.87 10.27 -5.30
N THR A 225 -3.13 11.43 -4.70
CA THR A 225 -2.36 11.92 -3.56
C THR A 225 -2.47 10.96 -2.37
N PHE A 226 -3.69 10.50 -2.07
CA PHE A 226 -3.93 9.55 -1.00
C PHE A 226 -3.23 8.21 -1.24
N GLU A 227 -3.31 7.65 -2.45
CA GLU A 227 -2.69 6.36 -2.79
C GLU A 227 -1.16 6.41 -2.69
N VAL A 228 -0.53 7.47 -3.22
CA VAL A 228 0.93 7.64 -3.13
C VAL A 228 1.38 7.80 -1.68
N LEU A 229 0.70 8.63 -0.88
CA LEU A 229 1.04 8.83 0.52
C LEU A 229 0.80 7.57 1.36
N LYS A 230 -0.26 6.81 1.04
CA LYS A 230 -0.56 5.52 1.67
C LYS A 230 0.61 4.56 1.46
N GLN A 231 1.11 4.41 0.24
CA GLN A 231 2.27 3.55 -0.04
C GLN A 231 3.57 4.10 0.57
N TYR A 232 3.77 5.41 0.56
CA TYR A 232 4.90 6.08 1.21
C TYR A 232 4.99 5.75 2.72
N LEU A 233 3.84 5.76 3.42
CA LEU A 233 3.78 5.45 4.85
C LEU A 233 3.89 3.94 5.12
N GLN A 234 3.27 3.11 4.29
CA GLN A 234 3.37 1.65 4.37
C GLN A 234 4.80 1.17 4.18
N ALA A 235 5.55 1.77 3.24
CA ALA A 235 6.96 1.46 3.02
C ALA A 235 7.85 1.69 4.25
N GLN A 236 7.42 2.54 5.18
CA GLN A 236 8.11 2.83 6.44
C GLN A 236 7.57 2.02 7.63
N GLY A 237 6.60 1.14 7.39
CA GLY A 237 5.94 0.32 8.41
C GLY A 237 4.81 1.02 9.17
N ILE A 238 4.30 2.15 8.67
CA ILE A 238 3.20 2.89 9.29
C ILE A 238 1.87 2.48 8.64
N PHE A 239 1.46 1.23 8.83
CA PHE A 239 0.27 0.66 8.19
C PHE A 239 -1.08 1.22 8.72
N HIS A 240 -1.09 1.86 9.90
CA HIS A 240 -2.30 2.34 10.56
C HIS A 240 -2.69 3.77 10.18
N ALA A 241 -1.82 4.54 9.52
CA ALA A 241 -2.06 5.95 9.23
C ALA A 241 -3.29 6.16 8.33
N SER A 242 -3.39 5.38 7.25
CA SER A 242 -4.54 5.41 6.34
C SER A 242 -5.83 4.99 7.03
N THR A 243 -5.76 4.05 7.99
CA THR A 243 -6.92 3.60 8.78
C THR A 243 -7.48 4.72 9.65
N VAL A 244 -6.61 5.47 10.33
CA VAL A 244 -7.03 6.61 11.17
C VAL A 244 -7.76 7.66 10.35
N VAL A 245 -7.25 7.96 9.15
CA VAL A 245 -7.90 8.90 8.23
C VAL A 245 -9.26 8.37 7.77
N LEU A 246 -9.33 7.11 7.32
CA LEU A 246 -10.57 6.53 6.78
C LEU A 246 -11.66 6.30 7.82
N ILE A 247 -11.32 6.04 9.08
CA ILE A 247 -12.32 5.96 10.17
C ILE A 247 -13.08 7.29 10.32
N ILE A 248 -12.47 8.42 9.96
CA ILE A 248 -13.09 9.74 10.00
C ILE A 248 -13.77 10.03 8.66
N CYS A 249 -13.08 9.80 7.54
CA CYS A 249 -13.56 10.17 6.21
C CYS A 249 -14.73 9.31 5.70
N ALA A 250 -14.80 8.02 6.03
CA ALA A 250 -15.87 7.15 5.53
C ALA A 250 -17.26 7.49 6.13
N PRO A 251 -17.41 7.67 7.47
CA PRO A 251 -18.67 8.17 8.03
C PRO A 251 -19.01 9.58 7.54
N PHE A 252 -18.00 10.45 7.40
CA PHE A 252 -18.19 11.78 6.82
C PHE A 252 -18.75 11.69 5.40
N ASN A 253 -18.23 10.81 4.56
CA ASN A 253 -18.74 10.58 3.21
C ASN A 253 -20.18 10.09 3.21
N PHE A 254 -20.53 9.14 4.08
CA PHE A 254 -21.89 8.63 4.19
C PHE A 254 -22.88 9.75 4.52
N ILE A 255 -22.55 10.59 5.52
CA ILE A 255 -23.35 11.75 5.92
C ILE A 255 -23.41 12.79 4.78
N LEU A 256 -22.29 13.09 4.16
CA LEU A 256 -22.22 14.09 3.08
C LEU A 256 -23.02 13.64 1.86
N THR A 257 -22.96 12.36 1.51
CA THR A 257 -23.74 11.78 0.40
C THR A 257 -25.22 11.84 0.71
N TYR A 258 -25.65 11.48 1.93
CA TYR A 258 -27.03 11.67 2.38
C TYR A 258 -27.49 13.13 2.22
N LEU A 259 -26.69 14.08 2.71
CA LEU A 259 -27.03 15.50 2.66
C LEU A 259 -27.11 16.03 1.23
N LEU A 260 -26.18 15.67 0.36
CA LEU A 260 -26.14 16.16 -1.01
C LEU A 260 -27.14 15.48 -1.93
N VAL A 261 -27.60 14.26 -1.61
CA VAL A 261 -28.53 13.51 -2.47
C VAL A 261 -29.99 13.67 -2.02
N TRP A 262 -30.30 13.52 -0.73
CA TRP A 262 -31.70 13.44 -0.24
C TRP A 262 -32.20 14.65 0.53
N ASN A 263 -31.33 15.53 1.03
CA ASN A 263 -31.78 16.65 1.85
C ASN A 263 -32.61 17.65 1.03
N LYS A 264 -33.77 18.04 1.53
CA LYS A 264 -34.69 18.97 0.86
C LYS A 264 -34.12 20.39 0.64
N TYR A 265 -33.19 20.84 1.48
CA TYR A 265 -32.65 22.21 1.44
C TYR A 265 -31.32 22.33 0.70
N ILE A 266 -30.48 21.29 0.76
CA ILE A 266 -29.10 21.29 0.23
C ILE A 266 -28.94 20.29 -0.92
N GLY A 267 -29.88 19.36 -1.08
CA GLY A 267 -29.79 18.25 -2.02
C GLY A 267 -29.71 18.72 -3.47
N ILE A 268 -28.62 18.34 -4.14
CA ILE A 268 -28.37 18.51 -5.56
C ILE A 268 -28.70 17.24 -6.37
N GLY A 269 -29.41 16.30 -5.74
CA GLY A 269 -29.92 15.07 -6.34
C GLY A 269 -28.81 14.12 -6.79
N PHE A 270 -28.94 13.57 -7.99
CA PHE A 270 -28.00 12.60 -8.58
C PHE A 270 -26.52 13.05 -8.55
N ILE A 271 -26.28 14.34 -8.77
CA ILE A 271 -24.93 14.94 -8.79
C ILE A 271 -24.30 15.00 -7.39
N GLY A 272 -25.10 14.86 -6.34
CA GLY A 272 -24.63 14.89 -4.96
C GLY A 272 -23.66 13.76 -4.63
N ALA A 273 -23.90 12.56 -5.17
CA ALA A 273 -23.06 11.40 -4.91
C ALA A 273 -21.61 11.53 -5.42
N PRO A 274 -21.34 11.84 -6.70
CA PRO A 274 -19.96 12.00 -7.18
C PRO A 274 -19.28 13.23 -6.54
N THR A 275 -20.05 14.27 -6.20
CA THR A 275 -19.53 15.45 -5.49
C THR A 275 -19.06 15.09 -4.07
N ALA A 276 -19.83 14.29 -3.34
CA ALA A 276 -19.46 13.82 -2.00
C ALA A 276 -18.15 13.00 -2.04
N VAL A 277 -18.01 12.12 -3.02
CA VAL A 277 -16.79 11.33 -3.24
C VAL A 277 -15.59 12.24 -3.56
N ALA A 278 -15.77 13.24 -4.43
CA ALA A 278 -14.70 14.19 -4.77
C ALA A 278 -14.20 15.00 -3.57
N ILE A 279 -15.13 15.52 -2.76
CA ILE A 279 -14.79 16.21 -1.52
C ILE A 279 -14.07 15.27 -0.55
N THR A 280 -14.58 14.05 -0.39
CA THR A 280 -14.01 13.08 0.55
C THR A 280 -12.58 12.68 0.17
N ASN A 281 -12.33 12.34 -1.10
CA ASN A 281 -10.98 11.97 -1.57
C ASN A 281 -9.99 13.12 -1.39
N THR A 282 -10.43 14.36 -1.58
CA THR A 282 -9.61 15.54 -1.30
C THR A 282 -9.29 15.67 0.18
N ILE A 283 -10.27 15.49 1.07
CA ILE A 283 -10.06 15.52 2.52
C ILE A 283 -9.14 14.37 2.96
N MET A 284 -9.32 13.16 2.43
CA MET A 284 -8.44 12.02 2.68
C MET A 284 -6.98 12.33 2.33
N ALA A 285 -6.75 12.92 1.15
CA ALA A 285 -5.43 13.34 0.71
C ALA A 285 -4.80 14.35 1.68
N LEU A 286 -5.54 15.40 2.04
CA LEU A 286 -5.06 16.44 2.95
C LEU A 286 -4.76 15.87 4.34
N MET A 287 -5.66 15.07 4.91
CA MET A 287 -5.48 14.47 6.24
C MET A 287 -4.26 13.53 6.28
N LEU A 288 -4.05 12.73 5.23
CA LEU A 288 -2.89 11.84 5.17
C LEU A 288 -1.59 12.61 4.95
N LEU A 289 -1.63 13.72 4.20
CA LEU A 289 -0.50 14.63 4.05
C LEU A 289 -0.14 15.28 5.39
N PHE A 290 -1.14 15.80 6.13
CA PHE A 290 -0.93 16.35 7.46
C PHE A 290 -0.36 15.31 8.43
N TYR A 291 -0.88 14.07 8.40
CA TYR A 291 -0.33 12.98 9.20
C TYR A 291 1.16 12.75 8.88
N SER A 292 1.51 12.68 7.60
CA SER A 292 2.88 12.44 7.15
C SER A 292 3.84 13.56 7.58
N CYS A 293 3.41 14.82 7.49
CA CYS A 293 4.23 15.99 7.82
C CYS A 293 4.38 16.22 9.33
N PHE A 294 3.30 16.09 10.10
CA PHE A 294 3.25 16.55 11.50
C PHE A 294 3.25 15.43 12.55
N ILE A 295 2.84 14.21 12.19
CA ILE A 295 2.71 13.10 13.15
C ILE A 295 3.85 12.11 12.94
N ASN A 296 3.86 11.41 11.81
CA ASN A 296 4.85 10.36 11.54
C ASN A 296 4.94 10.09 10.04
N GLY A 297 6.17 10.06 9.51
CA GLY A 297 6.43 9.94 8.08
C GLY A 297 7.44 10.96 7.55
N TYR A 298 7.68 12.05 8.29
CA TYR A 298 8.63 13.12 7.90
C TYR A 298 10.08 12.64 7.74
N GLN A 299 10.46 11.50 8.33
CA GLN A 299 11.83 11.00 8.32
C GLN A 299 12.33 10.61 6.92
N CYS A 300 11.42 10.27 6.03
CA CYS A 300 11.73 9.89 4.64
C CYS A 300 11.52 11.05 3.64
N TRP A 301 11.22 12.25 4.15
CA TRP A 301 11.02 13.42 3.29
C TRP A 301 12.35 13.88 2.70
N CYS A 302 12.43 13.97 1.37
CA CYS A 302 13.64 14.36 0.66
C CYS A 302 13.72 15.86 0.34
N GLY A 303 12.69 16.64 0.63
CA GLY A 303 12.54 18.00 0.11
C GLY A 303 12.17 18.01 -1.38
N PHE A 304 11.99 19.21 -1.92
CA PHE A 304 11.77 19.39 -3.36
C PHE A 304 13.11 19.51 -4.09
N SER A 305 13.31 18.65 -5.08
CA SER A 305 14.51 18.64 -5.93
C SER A 305 14.10 18.44 -7.39
N MET A 306 14.89 18.98 -8.33
CA MET A 306 14.67 18.75 -9.77
C MET A 306 14.91 17.28 -10.19
N GLU A 307 15.50 16.47 -9.31
CA GLU A 307 15.66 15.03 -9.50
C GLU A 307 14.35 14.26 -9.61
N ILE A 308 13.24 14.87 -9.19
CA ILE A 308 11.90 14.27 -9.34
C ILE A 308 11.56 14.09 -10.84
N PHE A 309 12.15 14.88 -11.75
CA PHE A 309 11.93 14.75 -13.20
C PHE A 309 12.94 13.84 -13.91
N LYS A 310 13.89 13.24 -13.19
CA LYS A 310 14.92 12.37 -13.76
C LYS A 310 14.64 10.90 -13.43
N ASN A 311 15.17 9.98 -14.24
CA ASN A 311 15.20 8.52 -14.00
C ASN A 311 13.84 7.85 -13.77
N TRP A 312 12.87 8.09 -14.66
CA TRP A 312 11.56 7.42 -14.61
C TRP A 312 11.57 6.01 -15.19
N SER A 313 12.64 5.58 -15.86
CA SER A 313 12.72 4.31 -16.59
C SER A 313 12.36 3.11 -15.70
N ARG A 314 12.94 3.01 -14.51
CA ARG A 314 12.66 1.92 -13.57
C ARG A 314 11.21 1.95 -13.09
N ALA A 315 10.71 3.10 -12.66
CA ALA A 315 9.32 3.25 -12.21
C ALA A 315 8.34 2.87 -13.33
N LEU A 316 8.59 3.30 -14.57
CA LEU A 316 7.80 2.93 -15.74
C LEU A 316 7.87 1.43 -16.08
N ASN A 317 9.07 0.83 -16.00
CA ASN A 317 9.28 -0.60 -16.24
C ASN A 317 8.55 -1.48 -15.21
N LEU A 318 8.35 -0.99 -13.98
CA LEU A 318 7.55 -1.67 -12.96
C LEU A 318 6.06 -1.35 -13.06
N ALA A 319 5.72 -0.11 -13.43
CA ALA A 319 4.35 0.38 -13.53
C ALA A 319 3.57 -0.32 -14.64
N GLY A 320 4.15 -0.51 -15.84
CA GLY A 320 3.48 -1.20 -16.95
C GLY A 320 2.98 -2.60 -16.57
N PRO A 321 3.85 -3.49 -16.08
CA PRO A 321 3.45 -4.76 -15.51
C PRO A 321 2.48 -4.65 -14.33
N GLY A 322 2.65 -3.67 -13.45
CA GLY A 322 1.74 -3.43 -12.33
C GLY A 322 0.31 -3.12 -12.77
N ILE A 323 0.15 -2.31 -13.84
CA ILE A 323 -1.14 -2.08 -14.51
C ILE A 323 -1.70 -3.41 -15.01
N LEU A 324 -0.91 -4.19 -15.77
CA LEU A 324 -1.38 -5.47 -16.31
C LEU A 324 -1.81 -6.45 -15.22
N MET A 325 -1.10 -6.48 -14.08
CA MET A 325 -1.46 -7.35 -12.96
C MET A 325 -2.85 -7.04 -12.42
N ILE A 326 -3.19 -5.75 -12.23
CA ILE A 326 -4.46 -5.33 -11.63
C ILE A 326 -5.58 -5.29 -12.67
N GLU A 327 -5.36 -4.60 -13.79
CA GLU A 327 -6.38 -4.39 -14.82
C GLU A 327 -6.83 -5.68 -15.50
N ALA A 328 -5.91 -6.64 -15.70
CA ALA A 328 -6.28 -7.88 -16.38
C ALA A 328 -7.35 -8.66 -15.62
N GLU A 329 -7.27 -8.67 -14.29
CA GLU A 329 -8.24 -9.31 -13.42
C GLU A 329 -9.54 -8.51 -13.34
N TRP A 330 -9.45 -7.20 -13.05
CA TRP A 330 -10.62 -6.37 -12.81
C TRP A 330 -11.51 -6.28 -14.06
N LEU A 331 -10.90 -6.04 -15.22
CA LEU A 331 -11.64 -5.97 -16.48
C LEU A 331 -12.26 -7.34 -16.85
N ALA A 332 -11.60 -8.46 -16.54
CA ALA A 332 -12.17 -9.78 -16.77
C ALA A 332 -13.42 -10.03 -15.91
N PHE A 333 -13.41 -9.59 -14.65
CA PHE A 333 -14.59 -9.63 -13.78
C PHE A 333 -15.76 -8.81 -14.32
N GLU A 334 -15.48 -7.63 -14.88
CA GLU A 334 -16.52 -6.80 -15.49
C GLU A 334 -17.08 -7.43 -16.77
N ILE A 335 -16.23 -8.00 -17.63
CA ILE A 335 -16.66 -8.73 -18.83
C ILE A 335 -17.57 -9.90 -18.46
N ILE A 336 -17.23 -10.66 -17.41
CA ILE A 336 -18.05 -11.77 -16.92
C ILE A 336 -19.38 -11.27 -16.35
N SER A 337 -19.37 -10.14 -15.65
CA SER A 337 -20.58 -9.54 -15.11
C SER A 337 -21.51 -9.09 -16.25
N PHE A 338 -20.98 -8.47 -17.30
CA PHE A 338 -21.74 -8.19 -18.53
C PHE A 338 -22.24 -9.46 -19.22
N ALA A 339 -21.40 -10.50 -19.33
CA ALA A 339 -21.80 -11.77 -19.93
C ALA A 339 -22.97 -12.42 -19.17
N SER A 340 -22.99 -12.31 -17.84
CA SER A 340 -24.06 -12.86 -16.98
C SER A 340 -25.43 -12.24 -17.26
N SER A 341 -25.47 -10.97 -17.69
CA SER A 341 -26.72 -10.26 -18.01
C SER A 341 -27.53 -10.93 -19.13
N ARG A 342 -26.84 -11.69 -20.01
CA ARG A 342 -27.44 -12.40 -21.15
C ARG A 342 -28.28 -13.61 -20.71
N PHE A 343 -28.10 -14.11 -19.48
CA PHE A 343 -28.82 -15.26 -18.96
C PHE A 343 -30.14 -14.91 -18.26
N GLY A 344 -30.48 -13.62 -18.15
CA GLY A 344 -31.68 -13.12 -17.51
C GLY A 344 -31.43 -12.33 -16.23
N THR A 345 -32.47 -11.65 -15.75
CA THR A 345 -32.41 -10.75 -14.58
C THR A 345 -32.03 -11.48 -13.30
N GLU A 346 -32.49 -12.72 -13.10
CA GLU A 346 -32.14 -13.55 -11.94
C GLU A 346 -30.63 -13.86 -11.89
N SER A 347 -30.03 -14.18 -13.03
CA SER A 347 -28.59 -14.50 -13.13
C SER A 347 -27.74 -13.26 -12.90
N LEU A 348 -28.16 -12.11 -13.41
CA LEU A 348 -27.49 -10.83 -13.18
C LEU A 348 -27.53 -10.44 -11.69
N ALA A 349 -28.69 -10.57 -11.05
CA ALA A 349 -28.83 -10.29 -9.62
C ALA A 349 -27.94 -11.23 -8.79
N ALA A 350 -27.94 -12.53 -9.10
CA ALA A 350 -27.08 -13.51 -8.44
C ALA A 350 -25.59 -13.20 -8.63
N GLN A 351 -25.17 -12.83 -9.85
CA GLN A 351 -23.79 -12.41 -10.13
C GLN A 351 -23.39 -11.19 -9.30
N SER A 352 -24.24 -10.17 -9.21
CA SER A 352 -23.95 -8.98 -8.41
C SER A 352 -23.73 -9.31 -6.94
N ILE A 353 -24.52 -10.24 -6.37
CA ILE A 353 -24.35 -10.72 -4.99
C ILE A 353 -23.00 -11.42 -4.84
N VAL A 354 -22.72 -12.38 -5.72
CA VAL A 354 -21.49 -13.19 -5.66
C VAL A 354 -20.25 -12.30 -5.80
N SER A 355 -20.23 -11.39 -6.78
CA SER A 355 -19.12 -10.45 -6.99
C SER A 355 -18.91 -9.55 -5.77
N THR A 356 -19.98 -8.98 -5.21
CA THR A 356 -19.87 -8.11 -4.01
C THR A 356 -19.26 -8.85 -2.83
N VAL A 357 -19.69 -10.10 -2.60
CA VAL A 357 -19.16 -10.95 -1.52
C VAL A 357 -17.69 -11.29 -1.77
N CYS A 358 -17.32 -11.67 -3.00
CA CYS A 358 -15.95 -12.01 -3.35
C CYS A 358 -15.02 -10.80 -3.22
N VAL A 359 -15.39 -9.62 -3.74
CA VAL A 359 -14.62 -8.38 -3.61
C VAL A 359 -14.46 -7.95 -2.15
N THR A 360 -15.47 -8.17 -1.32
CA THR A 360 -15.40 -7.86 0.12
C THR A 360 -14.39 -8.78 0.82
N ILE A 361 -14.42 -10.08 0.52
CA ILE A 361 -13.49 -11.06 1.09
C ILE A 361 -12.07 -10.83 0.56
N TYR A 362 -11.91 -10.44 -0.71
CA TYR A 362 -10.62 -10.16 -1.37
C TYR A 362 -9.80 -9.06 -0.66
N GLN A 363 -10.43 -8.15 0.08
CA GLN A 363 -9.70 -7.14 0.85
C GLN A 363 -8.76 -7.75 1.91
N ILE A 364 -9.08 -8.96 2.40
CA ILE A 364 -8.27 -9.70 3.38
C ILE A 364 -6.93 -10.15 2.77
N PRO A 365 -6.90 -10.98 1.71
CA PRO A 365 -5.65 -11.37 1.07
C PRO A 365 -4.91 -10.19 0.46
N PHE A 366 -5.61 -9.17 -0.05
CA PHE A 366 -4.96 -7.99 -0.60
C PHE A 366 -4.15 -7.22 0.47
N ALA A 367 -4.71 -7.05 1.68
CA ALA A 367 -3.98 -6.48 2.80
C ALA A 367 -2.73 -7.29 3.19
N VAL A 368 -2.85 -8.63 3.21
CA VAL A 368 -1.73 -9.54 3.49
C VAL A 368 -0.66 -9.45 2.41
N SER A 369 -1.06 -9.36 1.14
CA SER A 369 -0.17 -9.14 0.01
C SER A 369 0.63 -7.84 0.16
N ILE A 370 0.00 -6.74 0.57
CA ILE A 370 0.69 -5.45 0.80
C ILE A 370 1.68 -5.56 1.96
N ALA A 371 1.26 -6.13 3.09
CA ALA A 371 2.12 -6.30 4.26
C ALA A 371 3.31 -7.23 3.96
N GLY A 372 3.06 -8.36 3.31
CA GLY A 372 4.07 -9.36 2.94
C GLY A 372 5.05 -8.84 1.89
N SER A 373 4.56 -8.17 0.85
CA SER A 373 5.40 -7.57 -0.19
C SER A 373 6.36 -6.53 0.38
N THR A 374 5.85 -5.63 1.23
CA THR A 374 6.66 -4.62 1.94
C THR A 374 7.74 -5.27 2.79
N ARG A 375 7.37 -6.33 3.52
CA ARG A 375 8.28 -7.07 4.40
C ARG A 375 9.42 -7.74 3.64
N ILE A 376 9.09 -8.43 2.55
CA ILE A 376 10.07 -9.11 1.69
C ILE A 376 10.99 -8.08 1.03
N ALA A 377 10.43 -6.97 0.55
CA ALA A 377 11.19 -5.88 -0.06
C ALA A 377 12.17 -5.21 0.94
N TRP A 378 11.82 -5.07 2.22
CA TRP A 378 12.79 -4.65 3.24
C TRP A 378 13.98 -5.60 3.38
N PHE A 379 13.74 -6.92 3.33
CA PHE A 379 14.83 -7.91 3.42
C PHE A 379 15.69 -7.96 2.16
N ILE A 380 15.10 -7.75 0.99
CA ILE A 380 15.83 -7.60 -0.26
C ILE A 380 16.73 -6.36 -0.19
N GLY A 381 16.18 -5.20 0.19
CA GLY A 381 16.94 -3.96 0.32
C GLY A 381 18.04 -4.04 1.38
N SER A 382 17.84 -4.76 2.48
CA SER A 382 18.87 -4.96 3.51
C SER A 382 19.86 -6.09 3.19
N ALA A 383 19.82 -6.65 1.97
CA ALA A 383 20.66 -7.76 1.53
C ALA A 383 20.66 -8.95 2.51
N SER A 384 19.47 -9.30 3.03
CA SER A 384 19.24 -10.38 3.99
C SER A 384 18.46 -11.53 3.34
N LYS A 385 19.17 -12.33 2.52
CA LYS A 385 18.61 -13.43 1.71
C LYS A 385 17.77 -14.42 2.50
N ASN A 386 18.29 -14.94 3.62
CA ASN A 386 17.60 -15.96 4.40
C ASN A 386 16.28 -15.45 4.99
N ALA A 387 16.27 -14.23 5.54
CA ALA A 387 15.05 -13.60 6.03
C ALA A 387 14.03 -13.35 4.91
N ALA A 388 14.47 -12.94 3.71
CA ALA A 388 13.57 -12.77 2.56
C ALA A 388 12.90 -14.10 2.16
N ILE A 389 13.65 -15.21 2.16
CA ILE A 389 13.13 -16.56 1.89
C ILE A 389 12.13 -16.99 2.96
N ILE A 390 12.46 -16.78 4.25
CA ILE A 390 11.58 -17.15 5.36
C ILE A 390 10.28 -16.34 5.34
N SER A 391 10.37 -15.04 5.08
CA SER A 391 9.22 -14.14 4.95
C SER A 391 8.34 -14.54 3.76
N THR A 392 8.94 -14.94 2.63
CA THR A 392 8.22 -15.48 1.46
C THR A 392 7.45 -16.75 1.81
N LYS A 393 8.07 -17.70 2.52
CA LYS A 393 7.38 -18.93 2.97
C LYS A 393 6.23 -18.62 3.93
N ALA A 394 6.44 -17.68 4.86
CA ALA A 394 5.41 -17.23 5.78
C ALA A 394 4.19 -16.65 5.05
N ALA A 395 4.42 -15.80 4.04
CA ALA A 395 3.35 -15.24 3.20
C ALA A 395 2.56 -16.34 2.45
N ILE A 396 3.25 -17.34 1.88
CA ILE A 396 2.59 -18.47 1.19
C ILE A 396 1.75 -19.32 2.16
N TYR A 397 2.25 -19.62 3.36
CA TYR A 397 1.45 -20.33 4.36
C TYR A 397 0.22 -19.54 4.78
N LEU A 398 0.38 -18.23 4.93
CA LEU A 398 -0.71 -17.33 5.29
C LEU A 398 -1.78 -17.26 4.20
N SER A 399 -1.39 -17.25 2.92
CA SER A 399 -2.33 -17.25 1.81
C SER A 399 -3.15 -18.55 1.74
N VAL A 400 -2.51 -19.71 1.93
CA VAL A 400 -3.23 -21.00 1.95
C VAL A 400 -4.19 -21.06 3.14
N ALA A 401 -3.75 -20.58 4.31
CA ALA A 401 -4.58 -20.54 5.51
C ALA A 401 -5.83 -19.65 5.33
N PHE A 402 -5.66 -18.41 4.86
CA PHE A 402 -6.77 -17.49 4.63
C PHE A 402 -7.71 -17.97 3.52
N GLY A 403 -7.17 -18.46 2.40
CA GLY A 403 -7.97 -19.05 1.33
C GLY A 403 -8.85 -20.21 1.82
N THR A 404 -8.29 -21.08 2.66
CA THR A 404 -9.03 -22.20 3.26
C THR A 404 -10.11 -21.73 4.23
N VAL A 405 -9.79 -20.78 5.11
CA VAL A 405 -10.76 -20.19 6.06
C VAL A 405 -11.90 -19.50 5.32
N ASN A 406 -11.59 -18.73 4.27
CA ASN A 406 -12.58 -18.06 3.42
C ASN A 406 -13.47 -19.08 2.70
N CYS A 407 -12.89 -20.16 2.15
CA CYS A 407 -13.64 -21.24 1.51
C CYS A 407 -14.62 -21.90 2.49
N ILE A 408 -14.16 -22.28 3.68
CA ILE A 408 -15.00 -22.92 4.70
C ILE A 408 -16.11 -21.96 5.15
N GLY A 409 -15.75 -20.72 5.51
CA GLY A 409 -16.68 -19.70 5.96
C GLY A 409 -17.76 -19.42 4.93
N LEU A 410 -17.39 -19.24 3.66
CA LEU A 410 -18.32 -18.94 2.58
C LEU A 410 -19.23 -20.14 2.27
N THR A 411 -18.70 -21.36 2.27
CA THR A 411 -19.51 -22.58 2.05
C THR A 411 -20.57 -22.75 3.12
N LEU A 412 -20.22 -22.53 4.40
CA LEU A 412 -21.15 -22.67 5.53
C LEU A 412 -22.19 -21.55 5.61
N SER A 413 -21.90 -20.38 5.05
CA SER A 413 -22.73 -19.18 5.15
C SER A 413 -23.40 -18.76 3.84
N ALA A 414 -23.13 -19.42 2.72
CA ALA A 414 -23.59 -19.05 1.36
C ALA A 414 -25.08 -18.68 1.30
N SER A 415 -25.96 -19.55 1.82
CA SER A 415 -27.41 -19.29 1.83
C SER A 415 -27.76 -18.08 2.70
N LYS A 416 -27.18 -17.96 3.90
CA LYS A 416 -27.44 -16.84 4.82
C LYS A 416 -27.00 -15.52 4.22
N ILE A 417 -25.83 -15.50 3.56
CA ILE A 417 -25.31 -14.33 2.87
C ILE A 417 -26.27 -13.94 1.74
N ALA A 418 -26.67 -14.88 0.88
CA ALA A 418 -27.61 -14.59 -0.21
C ALA A 418 -28.94 -13.98 0.30
N TYR A 419 -29.45 -14.45 1.44
CA TYR A 419 -30.64 -13.90 2.10
C TYR A 419 -30.48 -12.45 2.59
N VAL A 420 -29.26 -12.00 2.87
CA VAL A 420 -29.02 -10.60 3.27
C VAL A 420 -29.20 -9.65 2.07
N PHE A 421 -28.89 -10.10 0.86
CA PHE A 421 -28.90 -9.25 -0.33
C PHE A 421 -30.21 -9.25 -1.11
N SER A 422 -31.03 -10.31 -1.03
CA SER A 422 -32.28 -10.41 -1.78
C SER A 422 -33.39 -11.05 -0.97
N LYS A 423 -34.63 -10.69 -1.32
CA LYS A 423 -35.86 -11.34 -0.82
C LYS A 423 -36.45 -12.34 -1.83
N ASP A 424 -35.94 -12.34 -3.07
CA ASP A 424 -36.38 -13.25 -4.13
C ASP A 424 -35.74 -14.62 -3.94
N LEU A 425 -36.57 -15.64 -3.76
CA LEU A 425 -36.15 -17.01 -3.47
C LEU A 425 -35.34 -17.63 -4.61
N ASP A 426 -35.60 -17.28 -5.87
CA ASP A 426 -34.92 -17.88 -7.01
C ASP A 426 -33.54 -17.24 -7.19
N VAL A 427 -33.41 -15.93 -6.97
CA VAL A 427 -32.12 -15.25 -6.86
C VAL A 427 -31.30 -15.81 -5.68
N ILE A 428 -31.91 -16.01 -4.52
CA ILE A 428 -31.23 -16.56 -3.33
C ILE A 428 -30.68 -17.97 -3.63
N LYS A 429 -31.50 -18.86 -4.21
CA LYS A 429 -31.08 -20.23 -4.53
C LYS A 429 -29.94 -20.24 -5.55
N LEU A 430 -30.02 -19.40 -6.57
CA LEU A 430 -28.98 -19.31 -7.60
C LEU A 430 -27.69 -18.73 -7.02
N ALA A 431 -27.77 -17.61 -6.29
CA ALA A 431 -26.63 -16.99 -5.64
C ALA A 431 -25.96 -17.95 -4.64
N ALA A 432 -26.73 -18.64 -3.79
CA ALA A 432 -26.18 -19.60 -2.82
C ALA A 432 -25.42 -20.74 -3.50
N LYS A 433 -25.93 -21.27 -4.63
CA LYS A 433 -25.23 -22.31 -5.40
C LYS A 433 -23.92 -21.79 -5.99
N VAL A 434 -23.93 -20.57 -6.54
CA VAL A 434 -22.73 -19.97 -7.15
C VAL A 434 -21.72 -19.53 -6.10
N LEU A 435 -22.16 -19.08 -4.91
CA LEU A 435 -21.29 -18.76 -3.78
C LEU A 435 -20.48 -19.97 -3.29
N ILE A 436 -20.98 -21.19 -3.42
CA ILE A 436 -20.19 -22.41 -3.10
C ILE A 436 -19.03 -22.57 -4.08
N ILE A 437 -19.23 -22.26 -5.36
CA ILE A 437 -18.14 -22.21 -6.35
C ILE A 437 -17.19 -21.05 -6.03
N GLY A 438 -17.77 -19.89 -5.69
CA GLY A 438 -17.06 -18.72 -5.20
C GLY A 438 -16.20 -19.03 -3.98
N ALA A 439 -16.58 -19.99 -3.14
CA ALA A 439 -15.80 -20.45 -2.01
C ALA A 439 -14.55 -21.21 -2.44
N ILE A 440 -14.67 -22.12 -3.41
CA ILE A 440 -13.51 -22.82 -4.00
C ILE A 440 -12.59 -21.82 -4.70
N TYR A 441 -13.17 -20.83 -5.38
CA TYR A 441 -12.45 -19.71 -6.01
C TYR A 441 -11.54 -18.97 -5.01
N GLN A 442 -11.95 -18.80 -3.73
CA GLN A 442 -11.16 -18.07 -2.73
C GLN A 442 -9.76 -18.65 -2.46
N ILE A 443 -9.56 -19.96 -2.65
CA ILE A 443 -8.27 -20.61 -2.35
C ILE A 443 -7.19 -20.14 -3.35
N PRO A 444 -7.32 -20.40 -4.67
CA PRO A 444 -6.32 -19.94 -5.63
C PRO A 444 -6.31 -18.42 -5.79
N ASP A 445 -7.43 -17.72 -5.53
CA ASP A 445 -7.50 -16.25 -5.51
C ASP A 445 -6.59 -15.66 -4.42
N CYS A 446 -6.72 -16.17 -3.20
CA CYS A 446 -5.88 -15.74 -2.08
C CYS A 446 -4.40 -16.05 -2.34
N MET A 447 -4.09 -17.19 -2.96
CA MET A 447 -2.71 -17.53 -3.36
C MET A 447 -2.18 -16.58 -4.43
N ALA A 448 -2.90 -16.38 -5.53
CA ALA A 448 -2.50 -15.48 -6.62
C ALA A 448 -2.29 -14.05 -6.11
N CYS A 449 -3.20 -13.55 -5.28
CA CYS A 449 -3.08 -12.20 -4.71
C CYS A 449 -1.77 -12.03 -3.91
N VAL A 450 -1.45 -12.98 -3.02
CA VAL A 450 -0.23 -12.92 -2.18
C VAL A 450 1.03 -13.20 -3.00
N LEU A 451 1.00 -14.13 -3.95
CA LEU A 451 2.12 -14.44 -4.83
C LEU A 451 2.45 -13.25 -5.76
N GLY A 452 1.43 -12.61 -6.34
CA GLY A 452 1.58 -11.35 -7.05
C GLY A 452 2.15 -10.23 -6.16
N GLY A 453 1.75 -10.18 -4.88
CA GLY A 453 2.40 -9.36 -3.85
C GLY A 453 3.89 -9.66 -3.68
N ILE A 454 4.27 -10.93 -3.57
CA ILE A 454 5.68 -11.36 -3.45
C ILE A 454 6.48 -10.94 -4.70
N LEU A 455 5.92 -11.13 -5.90
CA LEU A 455 6.57 -10.71 -7.16
C LEU A 455 6.76 -9.19 -7.22
N ARG A 456 5.78 -8.40 -6.73
CA ARG A 456 5.95 -6.94 -6.52
C ARG A 456 7.08 -6.65 -5.55
N GLY A 457 7.12 -7.31 -4.39
CA GLY A 457 8.21 -7.13 -3.42
C GLY A 457 9.60 -7.47 -3.99
N GLN A 458 9.67 -8.45 -4.90
CA GLN A 458 10.89 -8.84 -5.62
C GLN A 458 11.26 -7.91 -6.79
N GLY A 459 10.38 -6.99 -7.21
CA GLY A 459 10.58 -6.19 -8.42
C GLY A 459 10.44 -6.98 -9.73
N ARG A 460 9.72 -8.11 -9.69
CA ARG A 460 9.50 -9.02 -10.83
C ARG A 460 8.04 -9.01 -11.31
N GLN A 461 7.38 -7.85 -11.25
CA GLN A 461 5.97 -7.68 -11.65
C GLN A 461 5.70 -8.11 -13.10
N TYR A 462 6.68 -8.01 -14.01
CA TYR A 462 6.52 -8.44 -15.40
C TYR A 462 6.05 -9.89 -15.53
N ILE A 463 6.47 -10.77 -14.61
CA ILE A 463 6.04 -12.17 -14.59
C ILE A 463 4.55 -12.25 -14.28
N GLY A 464 4.12 -11.62 -13.19
CA GLY A 464 2.70 -11.60 -12.78
C GLY A 464 1.81 -10.93 -13.83
N GLY A 465 2.27 -9.83 -14.43
CA GLY A 465 1.51 -9.10 -15.45
C GLY A 465 1.20 -9.95 -16.69
N TRP A 466 2.22 -10.65 -17.22
CA TRP A 466 2.01 -11.56 -18.36
C TRP A 466 1.18 -12.79 -17.99
N LEU A 467 1.40 -13.36 -16.80
CA LEU A 467 0.62 -14.50 -16.33
C LEU A 467 -0.85 -14.13 -16.16
N ASN A 468 -1.17 -12.98 -15.57
CA ASN A 468 -2.55 -12.50 -15.43
C ASN A 468 -3.19 -12.27 -16.80
N LEU A 469 -2.49 -11.63 -17.74
CA LEU A 469 -3.03 -11.40 -19.08
C LEU A 469 -3.36 -12.71 -19.80
N ILE A 470 -2.44 -13.68 -19.80
CA ILE A 470 -2.67 -14.99 -20.40
C ILE A 470 -3.80 -15.72 -19.68
N SER A 471 -3.77 -15.71 -18.35
CA SER A 471 -4.74 -16.42 -17.53
C SER A 471 -6.16 -15.93 -17.76
N TYR A 472 -6.42 -14.63 -17.67
CA TYR A 472 -7.78 -14.11 -17.80
C TYR A 472 -8.26 -14.08 -19.25
N TYR A 473 -7.43 -13.67 -20.22
CA TYR A 473 -7.91 -13.44 -21.59
C TYR A 473 -7.78 -14.65 -22.51
N VAL A 474 -6.73 -15.47 -22.33
CA VAL A 474 -6.50 -16.66 -23.17
C VAL A 474 -7.16 -17.90 -22.57
N LEU A 475 -7.29 -17.98 -21.23
CA LEU A 475 -7.90 -19.13 -20.56
C LEU A 475 -9.29 -18.81 -19.98
N SER A 476 -9.43 -17.83 -19.09
CA SER A 476 -10.69 -17.58 -18.36
C SER A 476 -11.84 -17.28 -19.30
N LEU A 477 -11.72 -16.25 -20.14
CA LEU A 477 -12.83 -15.79 -20.98
C LEU A 477 -13.28 -16.85 -22.00
N PRO A 478 -12.39 -17.57 -22.72
CA PRO A 478 -12.81 -18.65 -23.61
C PRO A 478 -13.47 -19.83 -22.87
N VAL A 479 -12.91 -20.25 -21.72
CA VAL A 479 -13.51 -21.33 -20.92
C VAL A 479 -14.87 -20.89 -20.36
N ALA A 480 -14.96 -19.68 -19.82
CA ALA A 480 -16.22 -19.10 -19.35
C ALA A 480 -17.26 -19.05 -20.47
N TYR A 481 -16.86 -18.67 -21.70
CA TYR A 481 -17.76 -18.64 -22.85
C TYR A 481 -18.28 -20.02 -23.23
N VAL A 482 -17.38 -21.01 -23.34
CA VAL A 482 -17.74 -22.39 -23.68
C VAL A 482 -18.67 -23.00 -22.63
N PHE A 483 -18.32 -22.91 -21.35
CA PHE A 483 -19.12 -23.50 -20.28
C PHE A 483 -20.43 -22.73 -20.05
N GLY A 484 -20.39 -21.39 -20.11
CA GLY A 484 -21.55 -20.53 -19.86
C GLY A 484 -22.58 -20.61 -20.98
N PHE A 485 -22.16 -20.46 -22.25
CA PHE A 485 -23.06 -20.33 -23.39
C PHE A 485 -23.19 -21.61 -24.23
N THR A 486 -22.10 -22.33 -24.49
CA THR A 486 -22.15 -23.52 -25.37
C THR A 486 -22.68 -24.74 -24.63
N LEU A 487 -22.18 -25.00 -23.43
CA LEU A 487 -22.62 -26.10 -22.57
C LEU A 487 -23.85 -25.76 -21.71
N ASN A 488 -24.37 -24.53 -21.82
CA ASN A 488 -25.54 -24.04 -21.10
C ASN A 488 -25.45 -24.13 -19.56
N PHE A 489 -24.26 -24.07 -18.97
CA PHE A 489 -24.11 -23.98 -17.52
C PHE A 489 -24.36 -22.57 -16.99
N LYS A 490 -24.64 -21.60 -17.87
CA LYS A 490 -25.00 -20.21 -17.53
C LYS A 490 -23.99 -19.61 -16.55
N LEU A 491 -24.45 -19.00 -15.47
CA LEU A 491 -23.63 -18.36 -14.44
C LEU A 491 -22.60 -19.31 -13.82
N PHE A 492 -22.96 -20.58 -13.61
CA PHE A 492 -22.04 -21.60 -13.09
C PHE A 492 -20.84 -21.79 -14.03
N GLY A 493 -21.09 -21.82 -15.34
CA GLY A 493 -20.04 -21.95 -16.35
C GLY A 493 -19.08 -20.76 -16.41
N LEU A 494 -19.58 -19.54 -16.18
CA LEU A 494 -18.72 -18.35 -16.12
C LEU A 494 -17.71 -18.43 -14.96
N TRP A 495 -18.17 -18.85 -13.79
CA TRP A 495 -17.31 -18.99 -12.60
C TRP A 495 -16.30 -20.15 -12.70
N ILE A 496 -16.61 -21.21 -13.45
CA ILE A 496 -15.62 -22.26 -13.76
C ILE A 496 -14.43 -21.66 -14.53
N GLY A 497 -14.70 -20.80 -15.53
CA GLY A 497 -13.63 -20.14 -16.29
C GLY A 497 -12.66 -19.38 -15.39
N MET A 498 -13.20 -18.64 -14.42
CA MET A 498 -12.41 -17.89 -13.43
C MET A 498 -11.57 -18.79 -12.54
N ILE A 499 -12.12 -19.91 -12.06
CA ILE A 499 -11.35 -20.87 -11.24
C ILE A 499 -10.20 -21.47 -12.05
N VAL A 500 -10.45 -21.88 -13.30
CA VAL A 500 -9.40 -22.47 -14.15
C VAL A 500 -8.24 -21.49 -14.34
N ALA A 501 -8.56 -20.23 -14.62
CA ALA A 501 -7.57 -19.17 -14.74
C ALA A 501 -6.82 -18.93 -13.41
N LEU A 502 -7.52 -18.84 -12.29
CA LEU A 502 -6.86 -18.65 -11.01
C LEU A 502 -5.94 -19.80 -10.60
N VAL A 503 -6.35 -21.04 -10.86
CA VAL A 503 -5.49 -22.21 -10.61
C VAL A 503 -4.24 -22.15 -11.49
N PHE A 504 -4.39 -21.75 -12.75
CA PHE A 504 -3.26 -21.57 -13.66
C PHE A 504 -2.29 -20.48 -13.17
N VAL A 505 -2.78 -19.27 -12.89
CA VAL A 505 -1.93 -18.15 -12.48
C VAL A 505 -1.27 -18.43 -11.13
N SER A 506 -2.01 -18.90 -10.13
CA SER A 506 -1.47 -19.19 -8.79
C SER A 506 -0.40 -20.28 -8.83
N SER A 507 -0.58 -21.32 -9.65
CA SER A 507 0.41 -22.38 -9.83
C SER A 507 1.68 -21.88 -10.52
N CYS A 508 1.53 -21.06 -11.55
CA CYS A 508 2.66 -20.49 -12.29
C CYS A 508 3.44 -19.47 -11.45
N GLU A 509 2.76 -18.55 -10.75
CA GLU A 509 3.41 -17.61 -9.85
C GLU A 509 4.11 -18.33 -8.70
N LEU A 510 3.49 -19.37 -8.13
CA LEU A 510 4.12 -20.19 -7.09
C LEU A 510 5.43 -20.82 -7.59
N TYR A 511 5.42 -21.37 -8.80
CA TYR A 511 6.64 -21.90 -9.43
C TYR A 511 7.73 -20.82 -9.51
N PHE A 512 7.42 -19.65 -10.08
CA PHE A 512 8.41 -18.57 -10.25
C PHE A 512 8.92 -17.97 -8.93
N VAL A 513 8.09 -18.00 -7.88
CA VAL A 513 8.45 -17.53 -6.53
C VAL A 513 9.35 -18.55 -5.82
N ILE A 514 9.07 -19.85 -5.94
CA ILE A 514 9.89 -20.91 -5.32
C ILE A 514 11.24 -21.04 -6.03
N THR A 515 11.27 -20.90 -7.36
CA THR A 515 12.51 -20.96 -8.15
C THR A 515 13.25 -19.62 -8.25
N SER A 516 12.89 -18.62 -7.42
CA SER A 516 13.54 -17.30 -7.42
C SER A 516 15.05 -17.41 -7.17
N ASN A 517 15.84 -16.84 -8.08
CA ASN A 517 17.25 -16.62 -7.83
C ASN A 517 17.44 -15.35 -6.98
N TRP A 518 17.49 -15.55 -5.67
CA TRP A 518 17.60 -14.46 -4.69
C TRP A 518 18.88 -13.64 -4.80
N ASP A 519 19.98 -14.24 -5.27
CA ASP A 519 21.26 -13.52 -5.41
C ASP A 519 21.18 -12.46 -6.50
N ILE A 520 20.54 -12.79 -7.63
CA ILE A 520 20.29 -11.85 -8.72
C ILE A 520 19.30 -10.76 -8.25
N ILE A 521 18.22 -11.13 -7.58
CA ILE A 521 17.21 -10.18 -7.09
C ILE A 521 17.84 -9.14 -6.14
N ILE A 522 18.66 -9.61 -5.19
CA ILE A 522 19.36 -8.71 -4.26
C ILE A 522 20.37 -7.84 -5.03
N LYS A 523 21.13 -8.41 -5.96
CA LYS A 523 22.08 -7.64 -6.78
C LYS A 523 21.38 -6.54 -7.57
N ASP A 524 20.29 -6.84 -8.25
CA ASP A 524 19.51 -5.87 -9.03
C ASP A 524 18.96 -4.75 -8.14
N SER A 525 18.57 -5.06 -6.90
CA SER A 525 18.12 -4.05 -5.92
C SER A 525 19.26 -3.16 -5.37
N LEU A 526 20.52 -3.59 -5.49
CA LEU A 526 21.70 -2.85 -5.03
C LEU A 526 22.35 -2.05 -6.17
N VAL A 527 22.28 -2.51 -7.42
CA VAL A 527 22.73 -1.73 -8.58
C VAL A 527 21.91 -0.45 -8.73
N GLU A 528 20.62 -0.51 -8.34
CA GLU A 528 19.72 0.65 -8.28
C GLU A 528 20.24 1.81 -7.41
N ASP A 529 21.07 1.50 -6.41
CA ASP A 529 21.70 2.47 -5.50
C ASP A 529 22.98 3.05 -6.12
N LEU A 530 23.78 2.24 -6.81
CA LEU A 530 25.01 2.71 -7.49
C LEU A 530 24.71 3.70 -8.63
N ASP A 531 23.66 3.46 -9.41
CA ASP A 531 23.22 4.39 -10.45
C ASP A 531 22.69 5.71 -9.85
N ALA A 532 22.13 5.68 -8.63
CA ALA A 532 21.68 6.87 -7.92
C ALA A 532 22.87 7.67 -7.33
N GLU A 533 23.84 7.01 -6.70
CA GLU A 533 25.04 7.63 -6.10
C GLU A 533 26.01 8.20 -7.16
N MET A 534 26.19 7.54 -8.32
CA MET A 534 27.00 8.08 -9.42
C MET A 534 26.42 9.38 -10.01
N ILE A 535 25.12 9.61 -9.87
CA ILE A 535 24.47 10.83 -10.33
C ILE A 535 24.61 11.95 -9.30
N ASP A 536 24.48 11.64 -8.01
CA ASP A 536 24.66 12.60 -6.92
C ASP A 536 26.09 13.15 -6.93
N SER A 537 27.08 12.27 -7.09
CA SER A 537 28.49 12.67 -7.23
C SER A 537 28.78 13.49 -8.49
N ASN A 538 28.14 13.21 -9.63
CA ASN A 538 28.29 14.02 -10.84
C ASN A 538 27.60 15.40 -10.74
N ASN A 539 26.48 15.50 -10.01
CA ASN A 539 25.81 16.77 -9.72
C ASN A 539 26.63 17.61 -8.72
N ASP A 540 27.16 17.01 -7.67
CA ASP A 540 28.04 17.69 -6.71
C ASP A 540 29.32 18.19 -7.41
N ASN A 541 29.90 17.39 -8.30
CA ASN A 541 31.05 17.81 -9.13
C ASN A 541 30.70 18.98 -10.07
N ALA A 542 29.48 19.04 -10.62
CA ALA A 542 29.01 20.15 -11.44
C ALA A 542 28.73 21.43 -10.63
N ILE A 543 28.45 21.31 -9.32
CA ILE A 543 28.28 22.44 -8.39
C ILE A 543 29.65 22.87 -7.80
N HIS A 544 30.62 21.96 -7.76
CA HIS A 544 31.95 22.22 -7.23
C HIS A 544 32.90 22.97 -8.18
N ASP A 545 32.57 23.09 -9.47
CA ASP A 545 33.41 23.85 -10.42
C ASP A 545 33.34 25.39 -10.23
N ASP A 546 32.44 25.90 -9.39
CA ASP A 546 32.29 27.35 -9.13
C ASP A 546 32.69 27.82 -7.72
N THR A 547 33.20 26.96 -6.83
CA THR A 547 33.65 27.42 -5.49
C THR A 547 34.89 26.69 -4.95
N LEU A 548 36.05 27.21 -5.33
CA LEU A 548 37.34 26.93 -4.71
C LEU A 548 37.45 27.65 -3.34
N SER A 549 37.10 26.97 -2.24
CA SER A 549 37.76 27.16 -0.93
C SER A 549 37.27 26.16 0.12
N LEU A 550 38.18 25.29 0.56
CA LEU A 550 38.27 24.62 1.87
C LEU A 550 36.98 24.58 2.72
N ARG A 551 36.21 23.49 2.61
CA ARG A 551 35.32 23.01 3.68
C ARG A 551 35.61 21.53 3.95
N PRO A 552 35.76 21.13 5.23
CA PRO A 552 35.99 19.72 5.56
C PRO A 552 34.74 18.89 5.21
N SER A 553 35.00 17.71 4.66
CA SER A 553 34.07 16.66 4.25
C SER A 553 32.82 16.55 5.12
N ARG A 554 31.64 16.87 4.55
CA ARG A 554 30.35 16.51 5.15
C ARG A 554 30.05 15.03 4.88
N SER A 555 30.49 14.19 5.80
CA SER A 555 29.95 12.86 6.03
C SER A 555 29.86 12.66 7.55
N ILE A 556 28.83 13.27 8.15
CA ILE A 556 28.41 12.99 9.52
C ILE A 556 26.89 12.93 9.50
N GLY A 557 26.35 11.87 10.11
CA GLY A 557 24.96 11.45 10.05
C GLY A 557 23.93 12.51 10.41
N SER A 558 22.71 12.21 10.00
CA SER A 558 21.45 12.92 10.21
C SER A 558 21.09 13.17 11.68
N LEU A 559 21.84 14.04 12.34
CA LEU A 559 21.46 14.71 13.58
C LEU A 559 21.51 16.21 13.33
N ILE A 560 20.51 16.70 12.60
CA ILE A 560 20.15 18.12 12.63
C ILE A 560 18.63 18.18 12.72
N ASP A 561 18.14 18.58 13.90
CA ASP A 561 16.81 19.15 14.07
C ASP A 561 16.69 20.37 13.16
N HIS A 562 15.98 20.20 12.06
CA HIS A 562 15.48 21.31 11.27
C HIS A 562 13.99 21.11 11.04
N ASN A 563 13.20 21.62 11.99
CA ASN A 563 11.83 22.01 11.74
C ASN A 563 11.60 23.42 12.28
N LEU A 564 11.39 24.37 11.37
CA LEU A 564 10.88 25.71 11.63
C LEU A 564 9.39 25.72 12.09
N LEU A 565 8.79 24.55 12.34
CA LEU A 565 7.35 24.39 12.59
C LEU A 565 6.98 23.42 13.72
N SER A 566 7.93 22.99 14.57
CA SER A 566 7.60 22.24 15.79
C SER A 566 7.78 23.10 17.05
N PRO A 567 6.85 23.10 18.02
CA PRO A 567 7.02 23.82 19.27
C PRO A 567 8.16 23.17 20.09
N THR A 568 9.19 23.97 20.38
CA THR A 568 10.37 23.59 21.15
C THR A 568 10.00 23.19 22.58
N ILE A 569 10.30 21.96 22.97
CA ILE A 569 10.45 21.58 24.38
C ILE A 569 11.95 21.72 24.71
N SER A 570 12.27 22.71 25.54
CA SER A 570 13.62 23.03 25.97
C SER A 570 14.18 21.97 26.93
N SER A 571 15.32 21.37 26.60
CA SER A 571 16.21 20.67 27.56
C SER A 571 17.42 21.54 27.89
N PRO A 572 17.97 21.48 29.13
CA PRO A 572 18.93 22.47 29.61
C PRO A 572 20.35 22.24 29.08
N VAL A 573 21.03 23.37 28.89
CA VAL A 573 22.41 23.52 28.41
C VAL A 573 23.40 22.98 29.45
N ILE A 574 24.40 22.22 29.00
CA ILE A 574 25.59 21.86 29.78
C ILE A 574 26.78 22.58 29.12
N ASP A 575 27.43 23.47 29.86
CA ASP A 575 28.61 24.24 29.44
C ASP A 575 29.86 23.35 29.28
N PRO A 576 30.80 23.70 28.37
CA PRO A 576 32.02 22.94 28.16
C PRO A 576 33.07 23.24 29.25
N VAL A 577 33.71 22.18 29.74
CA VAL A 577 34.85 22.26 30.67
C VAL A 577 36.11 22.62 29.88
N ASP A 578 36.70 23.75 30.23
CA ASP A 578 38.04 24.17 29.81
C ASP A 578 39.12 23.25 30.40
N SER A 579 39.95 22.71 29.52
CA SER A 579 41.24 22.12 29.86
C SER A 579 42.33 23.19 29.78
N SER A 580 42.87 23.62 30.91
CA SER A 580 44.22 24.21 30.94
C SER A 580 44.99 23.74 32.18
N LEU A 581 46.18 23.20 31.90
CA LEU A 581 47.24 22.87 32.84
C LEU A 581 47.65 24.12 33.64
N HIS A 582 47.98 23.96 34.92
CA HIS A 582 49.31 24.25 35.49
C HIS A 582 49.37 24.02 37.02
N ILE A 583 50.38 23.22 37.39
CA ILE A 583 51.02 23.00 38.72
C ILE A 583 50.21 22.24 39.77
#